data_AF-A0A0F9B433-F1
#
_entry.id   AF-A0A0F9B433-F1
#
_cell.length_a   1.000
_cell.length_b   1.000
_cell.length_c   1.000
_cell.angle_alpha   90.00
_cell.angle_beta   90.00
_cell.angle_gamma   90.00
#
_symmetry.space_group_name_H-M   'P 1'
#
loop_
_entity.id
_entity.type
_entity.pdbx_description
1 polymer ?
#
loop_
_entity_poly.entity_id
_entity_poly.type
_entity_poly.pdbx_seq_one_letter_code
_entity_poly.pdbx_strand_id
1 'polypeptide(L)'
;MEIAEDVKIAVIGNVNSGKCLAKDTRVMMFDGTTKYVQDIVIGDLLMGDDSTARQVLSTTTGTGQLYDVIPVKGDRYTVNANHILALKTSNWEGVFWHHPRQRWIVRWLSTSKICYKHINTRRDKISKEAAYLEAIAYLENIVLQLEDYLPSGSIINISVENYLHLPQHEKNPYKGYRVGVNFIEKHVDIDPYILGYWLGDGTSSSPEITTADSEVVQLFEQYAESIGCRLNSVGNSKYRYYISSGKHSLGCNMFRNALKDYNLLNNKHIPADYKYNSREVRLNLLAGLVDSDGY
;
A
#
# COMPACT_ATOMS: atom_id res chain seq x y z
N MET A 1 -14.72 -21.77 -16.95
CA MET A 1 -13.35 -21.78 -16.42
C MET A 1 -12.50 -21.07 -17.45
N GLU A 2 -12.60 -19.74 -17.47
CA GLU A 2 -11.84 -18.91 -18.40
C GLU A 2 -10.53 -18.51 -17.73
N ILE A 3 -9.45 -18.90 -18.38
CA ILE A 3 -8.08 -18.57 -18.01
C ILE A 3 -7.91 -17.12 -18.46
N ALA A 4 -7.90 -16.19 -17.51
CA ALA A 4 -7.52 -14.82 -17.80
C ALA A 4 -6.06 -14.85 -18.28
N GLU A 5 -5.84 -14.52 -19.55
CA GLU A 5 -4.51 -14.39 -20.13
C GLU A 5 -3.70 -13.36 -19.33
N ASP A 6 -2.50 -13.75 -18.92
CA ASP A 6 -1.48 -12.87 -18.34
C ASP A 6 -1.25 -11.68 -19.28
N VAL A 7 -1.80 -10.51 -18.93
CA VAL A 7 -1.53 -9.27 -19.65
C VAL A 7 -0.09 -8.85 -19.36
N LYS A 8 0.83 -9.31 -20.21
CA LYS A 8 2.22 -8.85 -20.23
C LYS A 8 2.26 -7.44 -20.80
N ILE A 9 2.26 -6.43 -19.93
CA ILE A 9 2.45 -5.03 -20.35
C ILE A 9 3.93 -4.83 -20.70
N ALA A 10 4.26 -4.89 -21.99
CA ALA A 10 5.52 -4.40 -22.51
C ALA A 10 5.39 -2.88 -22.78
N VAL A 11 6.16 -2.06 -22.05
CA VAL A 11 6.29 -0.62 -22.37
C VAL A 11 7.64 -0.42 -23.05
N ILE A 12 7.63 -0.39 -24.38
CA ILE A 12 8.78 -0.02 -25.21
C ILE A 12 8.47 1.36 -25.79
N GLY A 13 9.32 2.34 -25.52
CA GLY A 13 9.13 3.69 -26.01
C GLY A 13 10.44 4.46 -26.18
N ASN A 14 10.55 5.19 -27.30
CA ASN A 14 11.51 6.27 -27.52
C ASN A 14 11.51 7.31 -26.38
N VAL A 15 12.58 8.10 -26.28
CA VAL A 15 12.63 9.34 -25.51
C VAL A 15 11.38 10.18 -25.86
N ASN A 16 10.60 10.61 -24.86
CA ASN A 16 9.25 11.20 -24.94
C ASN A 16 8.02 10.26 -25.07
N SER A 17 8.17 8.93 -25.06
CA SER A 17 7.01 8.02 -25.14
C SER A 17 6.77 7.15 -23.90
N GLY A 18 7.50 7.38 -22.78
CA GLY A 18 7.24 6.66 -21.54
C GLY A 18 7.92 7.21 -20.29
N LYS A 19 7.11 7.45 -19.25
CA LYS A 19 7.37 7.30 -17.80
C LYS A 19 8.77 7.71 -17.29
N CYS A 20 9.19 8.95 -17.49
CA CYS A 20 10.39 9.45 -16.81
C CYS A 20 10.03 9.94 -15.40
N LEU A 21 10.84 9.57 -14.43
CA LEU A 21 10.83 10.11 -13.06
C LEU A 21 11.91 11.18 -12.95
N ALA A 22 11.75 12.12 -12.02
CA ALA A 22 12.82 13.05 -11.70
C ALA A 22 14.05 12.31 -11.15
N LYS A 23 15.23 12.88 -11.37
CA LYS A 23 16.48 12.40 -10.76
C LYS A 23 16.31 12.28 -9.25
N ASP A 24 16.98 11.28 -8.66
CA ASP A 24 16.96 10.96 -7.22
C ASP A 24 15.62 10.39 -6.72
N THR A 25 14.66 10.09 -7.61
CA THR A 25 13.48 9.30 -7.26
C THR A 25 13.89 7.88 -6.90
N ARG A 26 13.44 7.38 -5.74
CA ARG A 26 13.67 5.99 -5.30
C ARG A 26 12.64 5.05 -5.93
N VAL A 27 13.13 3.95 -6.50
CA VAL A 27 12.34 2.89 -7.12
C VAL A 27 12.49 1.63 -6.28
N MET A 28 11.37 0.94 -6.02
CA MET A 28 11.37 -0.31 -5.27
C MET A 28 11.83 -1.48 -6.16
N MET A 29 12.87 -2.16 -5.70
CA MET A 29 13.40 -3.37 -6.31
C MET A 29 12.56 -4.58 -5.87
N PHE A 30 12.63 -5.68 -6.62
CA PHE A 30 11.84 -6.88 -6.34
C PHE A 30 12.16 -7.53 -4.98
N ASP A 31 13.38 -7.34 -4.46
CA ASP A 31 13.80 -7.83 -3.14
C ASP A 31 13.30 -6.97 -1.95
N GLY A 32 12.62 -5.85 -2.26
CA GLY A 32 12.09 -4.87 -1.30
C GLY A 32 13.04 -3.70 -1.01
N THR A 33 14.29 -3.74 -1.48
CA THR A 33 15.21 -2.61 -1.37
C THR A 33 14.79 -1.48 -2.29
N THR A 34 15.43 -0.30 -2.14
CA THR A 34 15.19 0.83 -3.04
C THR A 34 16.46 1.25 -3.72
N LYS A 35 16.37 1.56 -5.01
CA LYS A 35 17.47 2.07 -5.83
C LYS A 35 17.08 3.40 -6.45
N TYR A 36 18.03 4.32 -6.63
CA TYR A 36 17.73 5.58 -7.30
C TYR A 36 17.48 5.34 -8.79
N VAL A 37 16.56 6.10 -9.39
CA VAL A 37 16.15 5.91 -10.80
C VAL A 37 17.33 6.01 -11.77
N GLN A 38 18.30 6.89 -11.50
CA GLN A 38 19.49 7.04 -12.35
C GLN A 38 20.45 5.84 -12.30
N ASP A 39 20.35 5.00 -11.27
CA ASP A 39 21.24 3.86 -11.06
C ASP A 39 20.62 2.56 -11.60
N ILE A 40 19.35 2.59 -12.03
CA ILE A 40 18.67 1.44 -12.62
C ILE A 40 19.35 1.06 -13.94
N VAL A 41 19.62 -0.24 -14.11
CA VAL A 41 20.26 -0.79 -15.30
C VAL A 41 19.41 -1.89 -15.95
N ILE A 42 19.68 -2.19 -17.21
CA ILE A 42 19.04 -3.30 -17.93
C ILE A 42 19.30 -4.61 -17.18
N GLY A 43 18.26 -5.40 -16.99
CA GLY A 43 18.29 -6.65 -16.24
C GLY A 43 17.89 -6.52 -14.77
N ASP A 44 17.86 -5.32 -14.19
CA ASP A 44 17.33 -5.10 -12.84
C ASP A 44 15.88 -5.61 -12.74
N LEU A 45 15.52 -6.12 -11.56
CA LEU A 45 14.17 -6.60 -11.26
C LEU A 45 13.47 -5.59 -10.34
N LEU A 46 12.40 -4.96 -10.84
CA LEU A 46 11.57 -4.01 -10.11
C LEU A 46 10.33 -4.70 -9.54
N MET A 47 9.76 -4.12 -8.49
CA MET A 47 8.53 -4.61 -7.88
C MET A 47 7.29 -4.20 -8.70
N GLY A 48 6.50 -5.18 -9.14
CA GLY A 48 5.19 -4.95 -9.74
C GLY A 48 4.11 -4.65 -8.70
N ASP A 49 3.04 -3.99 -9.12
CA ASP A 49 1.84 -3.73 -8.32
C ASP A 49 1.05 -5.01 -8.01
N ASP A 50 1.28 -6.08 -8.76
CA ASP A 50 0.81 -7.44 -8.51
C ASP A 50 1.76 -8.27 -7.63
N SER A 51 2.80 -7.65 -7.05
CA SER A 51 3.85 -8.32 -6.27
C SER A 51 4.76 -9.28 -7.06
N THR A 52 4.77 -9.21 -8.39
CA THR A 52 5.66 -10.02 -9.23
C THR A 52 6.80 -9.19 -9.81
N ALA A 53 7.89 -9.84 -10.22
CA ALA A 53 9.07 -9.15 -10.75
C ALA A 53 8.80 -8.51 -12.12
N ARG A 54 9.40 -7.34 -12.36
CA ARG A 54 9.43 -6.65 -13.66
C ARG A 54 10.88 -6.45 -14.08
N GLN A 55 11.31 -7.14 -15.13
CA GLN A 55 12.65 -6.99 -15.65
C GLN A 55 12.78 -5.70 -16.47
N VAL A 56 13.81 -4.91 -16.19
CA VAL A 56 14.14 -3.71 -16.96
C VAL A 56 14.76 -4.13 -18.30
N LEU A 57 14.06 -3.82 -19.40
CA LEU A 57 14.52 -4.17 -20.76
C LEU A 57 15.35 -3.05 -21.40
N SER A 58 15.10 -1.80 -21.01
CA SER A 58 15.80 -0.62 -21.53
C SER A 58 15.74 0.52 -20.52
N THR A 59 16.65 1.49 -20.64
CA THR A 59 16.67 2.72 -19.85
C THR A 59 16.75 3.92 -20.80
N THR A 60 16.18 5.05 -20.38
CA THR A 60 16.21 6.30 -21.13
C THR A 60 16.54 7.45 -20.19
N THR A 61 17.24 8.46 -20.70
CA THR A 61 17.55 9.70 -19.98
C THR A 61 17.20 10.90 -20.86
N GLY A 62 16.97 12.05 -20.24
CA GLY A 62 16.62 13.27 -20.96
C GLY A 62 16.36 14.44 -20.04
N THR A 63 16.16 15.60 -20.63
CA THR A 63 15.82 16.84 -19.94
C THR A 63 14.50 17.38 -20.47
N GLY A 64 13.67 17.93 -19.60
CA GLY A 64 12.40 18.52 -20.00
C GLY A 64 11.67 19.14 -18.82
N GLN A 65 10.51 19.74 -19.10
CA GLN A 65 9.65 20.26 -18.05
C GLN A 65 9.19 19.11 -17.14
N LEU A 66 9.33 19.33 -15.83
CA LEU A 66 8.85 18.42 -14.81
C LEU A 66 7.64 19.00 -14.09
N TYR A 67 6.84 18.11 -13.52
CA TYR A 67 5.60 18.37 -12.82
C TYR A 67 5.61 17.61 -11.51
N ASP A 68 5.18 18.29 -10.45
CA ASP A 68 4.95 17.66 -9.16
C ASP A 68 3.53 17.13 -9.08
N VAL A 69 3.41 15.84 -8.77
CA VAL A 69 2.14 15.22 -8.42
C VAL A 69 2.06 15.18 -6.89
N ILE A 70 1.14 15.98 -6.35
CA ILE A 70 0.94 16.14 -4.91
C ILE A 70 -0.42 15.54 -4.55
N PRO A 71 -0.47 14.28 -4.04
CA PRO A 71 -1.72 13.69 -3.62
C PRO A 71 -2.19 14.30 -2.29
N VAL A 72 -3.49 14.23 -2.03
CA VAL A 72 -4.05 14.63 -0.71
C VAL A 72 -3.51 13.73 0.41
N LYS A 73 -3.24 12.45 0.10
CA LYS A 73 -2.64 11.48 1.02
C LYS A 73 -1.48 10.78 0.32
N GLY A 74 -0.34 10.71 1.00
CA GLY A 74 0.87 10.05 0.50
C GLY A 74 1.93 11.05 0.05
N ASP A 75 2.96 10.50 -0.59
CA ASP A 75 4.19 11.22 -0.92
C ASP A 75 4.06 11.95 -2.25
N ARG A 76 4.63 13.15 -2.30
CA ARG A 76 4.84 13.88 -3.55
C ARG A 76 5.86 13.14 -4.42
N TYR A 77 5.63 13.12 -5.72
CA TYR A 77 6.60 12.63 -6.70
C TYR A 77 6.62 13.52 -7.93
N THR A 78 7.76 13.53 -8.63
CA THR A 78 8.03 14.47 -9.72
C THR A 78 8.28 13.72 -11.01
N VAL A 79 7.59 14.11 -12.07
CA VAL A 79 7.54 13.38 -13.35
C VAL A 79 7.49 14.33 -14.55
N ASN A 80 7.69 13.82 -15.76
CA ASN A 80 7.50 14.63 -16.97
C ASN A 80 6.02 14.70 -17.42
N ALA A 81 5.73 15.57 -18.39
CA ALA A 81 4.37 15.76 -18.94
C ALA A 81 3.74 14.46 -19.50
N ASN A 82 4.58 13.59 -20.10
CA ASN A 82 4.14 12.35 -20.74
C ASN A 82 4.07 11.16 -19.77
N HIS A 83 4.32 11.39 -18.48
CA HIS A 83 4.22 10.33 -17.48
C HIS A 83 2.77 9.88 -17.37
N ILE A 84 2.55 8.57 -17.43
CA ILE A 84 1.23 7.96 -17.37
C ILE A 84 0.83 7.81 -15.90
N LEU A 85 -0.19 8.56 -15.49
CA LEU A 85 -0.88 8.39 -14.21
C LEU A 85 -1.85 7.22 -14.31
N ALA A 86 -1.66 6.21 -13.47
CA ALA A 86 -2.65 5.17 -13.22
C ALA A 86 -3.58 5.66 -12.09
N LEU A 87 -4.84 5.92 -12.43
CA LEU A 87 -5.85 6.42 -11.49
C LEU A 87 -7.00 5.43 -11.37
N LYS A 88 -7.58 5.32 -10.18
CA LYS A 88 -8.72 4.46 -9.89
C LYS A 88 -10.01 5.27 -9.83
N THR A 89 -11.07 4.79 -10.47
CA THR A 89 -12.39 5.40 -10.35
C THR A 89 -12.93 5.20 -8.94
N SER A 90 -13.43 6.27 -8.34
CA SER A 90 -14.18 6.22 -7.09
C SER A 90 -15.67 5.95 -7.35
N ASN A 91 -16.43 5.61 -6.31
CA ASN A 91 -17.86 5.36 -6.39
C ASN A 91 -18.61 6.64 -6.79
N TRP A 92 -18.88 6.82 -8.09
CA TRP A 92 -19.49 8.02 -8.67
C TRP A 92 -20.79 7.72 -9.41
N GLU A 93 -20.98 6.48 -9.82
CA GLU A 93 -22.22 6.00 -10.40
C GLU A 93 -23.37 6.04 -9.38
N GLY A 94 -24.57 6.30 -9.86
CA GLY A 94 -25.75 6.25 -9.02
C GLY A 94 -26.93 7.07 -9.53
N VAL A 95 -28.05 6.89 -8.84
CA VAL A 95 -29.33 7.56 -9.11
C VAL A 95 -29.62 8.53 -7.97
N PHE A 96 -29.89 9.80 -8.29
CA PHE A 96 -30.19 10.80 -7.27
C PHE A 96 -31.28 11.78 -7.71
N TRP A 97 -31.98 12.33 -6.73
CA TRP A 97 -33.08 13.26 -6.94
C TRP A 97 -32.57 14.71 -7.04
N HIS A 98 -32.91 15.39 -8.12
CA HIS A 98 -32.57 16.79 -8.30
C HIS A 98 -33.77 17.68 -7.93
N HIS A 99 -33.78 18.15 -6.67
CA HIS A 99 -34.88 18.93 -6.09
C HIS A 99 -35.32 20.14 -6.93
N PRO A 100 -34.44 21.02 -7.45
CA PRO A 100 -34.92 22.23 -8.14
C PRO A 100 -35.70 21.95 -9.43
N ARG A 101 -35.36 20.86 -10.14
CA ARG A 101 -36.03 20.46 -11.39
C ARG A 101 -36.98 19.28 -11.22
N GLN A 102 -37.14 18.78 -10.00
CA GLN A 102 -38.00 17.65 -9.64
C GLN A 102 -37.84 16.46 -10.60
N ARG A 103 -36.59 16.01 -10.79
CA ARG A 103 -36.23 14.95 -11.75
C ARG A 103 -35.23 13.98 -11.14
N TRP A 104 -35.25 12.73 -11.59
CA TRP A 104 -34.19 11.77 -11.29
C TRP A 104 -33.05 11.92 -12.29
N ILE A 105 -31.83 11.78 -11.79
CA ILE A 105 -30.60 11.82 -12.57
C ILE A 105 -29.88 10.50 -12.33
N VAL A 106 -29.64 9.75 -13.41
CA VAL A 106 -28.69 8.65 -13.44
C VAL A 106 -27.35 9.24 -13.86
N ARG A 107 -26.31 9.01 -13.09
CA ARG A 107 -24.93 9.42 -13.39
C ARG A 107 -24.04 8.19 -13.47
N TRP A 108 -23.14 8.17 -14.43
CA TRP A 108 -22.13 7.11 -14.57
C TRP A 108 -20.85 7.66 -15.21
N LEU A 109 -19.79 6.88 -15.16
CA LEU A 109 -18.52 7.19 -15.80
C LEU A 109 -18.40 6.41 -17.11
N SER A 110 -17.97 7.12 -18.16
CA SER A 110 -17.50 6.54 -19.42
C SER A 110 -15.98 6.73 -19.50
N THR A 111 -15.32 5.97 -20.36
CA THR A 111 -13.89 6.15 -20.70
C THR A 111 -13.55 7.58 -21.10
N SER A 112 -14.50 8.33 -21.67
CA SER A 112 -14.26 9.67 -22.21
C SER A 112 -14.71 10.80 -21.29
N LYS A 113 -15.76 10.61 -20.48
CA LYS A 113 -16.38 11.69 -19.69
C LYS A 113 -17.35 11.18 -18.62
N ILE A 114 -17.82 12.10 -17.79
CA ILE A 114 -18.96 11.86 -16.90
C ILE A 114 -20.26 11.98 -17.70
N CYS A 115 -21.12 10.97 -17.59
CA CYS A 115 -22.38 10.87 -18.33
C CYS A 115 -23.59 10.99 -17.42
N TYR A 116 -24.70 11.48 -17.98
CA TYR A 116 -25.94 11.73 -17.27
C TYR A 116 -27.16 11.35 -18.11
N LYS A 117 -28.17 10.77 -17.47
CA LYS A 117 -29.52 10.58 -18.01
C LYS A 117 -30.52 11.23 -17.06
N HIS A 118 -31.43 12.04 -17.61
CA HIS A 118 -32.45 12.74 -16.84
C HIS A 118 -33.83 12.13 -17.11
N ILE A 119 -34.57 11.82 -16.05
CA ILE A 119 -35.96 11.32 -16.12
C ILE A 119 -36.85 12.33 -15.40
N ASN A 120 -37.77 12.97 -16.14
CA ASN A 120 -38.45 14.18 -15.68
C ASN A 120 -39.90 13.87 -15.28
N THR A 121 -40.21 13.97 -13.98
CA THR A 121 -41.57 13.68 -13.48
C THR A 121 -42.63 14.59 -14.11
N ARG A 122 -42.37 15.90 -14.21
CA ARG A 122 -43.33 16.88 -14.74
C ARG A 122 -43.59 16.75 -16.23
N ARG A 123 -42.54 16.56 -17.02
CA ARG A 123 -42.63 16.47 -18.49
C ARG A 123 -43.30 15.17 -18.89
N ASP A 124 -42.88 14.08 -18.25
CA ASP A 124 -43.30 12.73 -18.61
C ASP A 124 -44.59 12.34 -17.86
N LYS A 125 -45.11 13.23 -16.98
CA LYS A 125 -46.33 13.08 -16.18
C LYS A 125 -46.35 11.79 -15.35
N ILE A 126 -45.18 11.37 -14.87
CA ILE A 126 -44.99 10.17 -14.06
C ILE A 126 -44.77 10.54 -12.59
N SER A 127 -45.17 9.66 -11.67
CA SER A 127 -44.91 9.83 -10.25
C SER A 127 -43.40 9.81 -9.97
N LYS A 128 -43.01 10.32 -8.79
CA LYS A 128 -41.61 10.30 -8.37
C LYS A 128 -41.09 8.86 -8.24
N GLU A 129 -41.94 7.95 -7.78
CA GLU A 129 -41.64 6.54 -7.57
C GLU A 129 -41.49 5.82 -8.92
N ALA A 130 -42.38 6.06 -9.87
CA ALA A 130 -42.29 5.48 -11.21
C ALA A 130 -41.02 5.94 -11.93
N ALA A 131 -40.70 7.24 -11.84
CA ALA A 131 -39.47 7.79 -12.41
C ALA A 131 -38.19 7.24 -11.75
N TYR A 132 -38.26 6.87 -10.46
CA TYR A 132 -37.15 6.23 -9.76
C TYR A 132 -36.91 4.81 -10.27
N LEU A 133 -37.98 4.03 -10.44
CA LEU A 133 -37.90 2.68 -11.00
C LEU A 133 -37.35 2.69 -12.43
N GLU A 134 -37.78 3.65 -13.26
CA GLU A 134 -37.22 3.84 -14.60
C GLU A 134 -35.72 4.19 -14.55
N ALA A 135 -35.30 5.03 -13.60
CA ALA A 135 -33.91 5.41 -13.43
C ALA A 135 -33.01 4.23 -13.03
N ILE A 136 -33.49 3.39 -12.11
CA ILE A 136 -32.79 2.15 -11.74
C ILE A 136 -32.73 1.21 -12.94
N ALA A 137 -33.86 0.97 -13.61
CA ALA A 137 -33.90 0.07 -14.75
C ALA A 137 -32.96 0.54 -15.89
N TYR A 138 -32.82 1.85 -16.09
CA TYR A 138 -31.86 2.42 -17.04
C TYR A 138 -30.41 2.13 -16.62
N LEU A 139 -30.08 2.32 -15.34
CA LEU A 139 -28.75 2.01 -14.83
C LEU A 139 -28.42 0.52 -15.02
N GLU A 140 -29.30 -0.36 -14.54
CA GLU A 140 -29.04 -1.81 -14.49
C GLU A 140 -29.05 -2.48 -15.87
N ASN A 141 -29.99 -2.11 -16.74
CA ASN A 141 -30.19 -2.80 -18.01
C ASN A 141 -29.49 -2.13 -19.20
N ILE A 142 -29.16 -0.84 -19.10
CA ILE A 142 -28.55 -0.10 -20.22
C ILE A 142 -27.13 0.30 -19.87
N VAL A 143 -26.92 1.05 -18.79
CA VAL A 143 -25.58 1.60 -18.47
C VAL A 143 -24.56 0.51 -18.20
N LEU A 144 -24.92 -0.51 -17.40
CA LEU A 144 -24.02 -1.62 -17.10
C LEU A 144 -23.62 -2.47 -18.32
N GLN A 145 -24.34 -2.33 -19.44
CA GLN A 145 -24.09 -3.05 -20.68
C GLN A 145 -23.31 -2.22 -21.72
N LEU A 146 -22.98 -0.95 -21.42
CA LEU A 146 -22.20 -0.12 -22.33
C LEU A 146 -20.74 -0.56 -22.36
N GLU A 147 -20.16 -0.69 -23.54
CA GLU A 147 -18.75 -1.06 -23.73
C GLU A 147 -17.78 -0.06 -23.10
N ASP A 148 -18.15 1.22 -23.07
CA ASP A 148 -17.32 2.30 -22.54
C ASP A 148 -17.61 2.62 -21.07
N TYR A 149 -18.46 1.85 -20.40
CA TYR A 149 -18.78 2.03 -18.98
C TYR A 149 -17.57 1.73 -18.10
N LEU A 150 -17.30 2.63 -17.15
CA LEU A 150 -16.27 2.47 -16.15
C LEU A 150 -16.90 2.24 -14.76
N PRO A 151 -16.95 0.99 -14.27
CA PRO A 151 -17.41 0.73 -12.90
C PRO A 151 -16.47 1.33 -11.87
N SER A 152 -16.98 1.56 -10.65
CA SER A 152 -16.15 1.92 -9.50
C SER A 152 -15.01 0.92 -9.31
N GLY A 153 -13.81 1.45 -9.11
CA GLY A 153 -12.59 0.66 -8.95
C GLY A 153 -11.85 0.33 -10.25
N SER A 154 -12.36 0.73 -11.41
CA SER A 154 -11.63 0.64 -12.69
C SER A 154 -10.36 1.47 -12.67
N ILE A 155 -9.32 0.97 -13.35
CA ILE A 155 -8.05 1.68 -13.53
C ILE A 155 -8.06 2.36 -14.90
N ILE A 156 -7.75 3.66 -14.91
CA ILE A 156 -7.53 4.44 -16.13
C ILE A 156 -6.09 4.92 -16.19
N ASN A 157 -5.58 5.03 -17.41
CA ASN A 157 -4.24 5.53 -17.69
C ASN A 157 -4.34 6.86 -18.45
N ILE A 158 -3.77 7.93 -17.89
CA ILE A 158 -3.80 9.26 -18.49
C ILE A 158 -2.46 9.95 -18.30
N SER A 159 -1.92 10.62 -19.32
CA SER A 159 -0.68 11.40 -19.15
C SER A 159 -0.92 12.60 -18.24
N VAL A 160 0.13 13.11 -17.58
CA VAL A 160 0.04 14.35 -16.81
C VAL A 160 -0.46 15.50 -17.67
N GLU A 161 0.02 15.62 -18.90
CA GLU A 161 -0.45 16.62 -19.86
C GLU A 161 -1.96 16.54 -20.11
N ASN A 162 -2.48 15.36 -20.46
CA ASN A 162 -3.92 15.19 -20.72
C ASN A 162 -4.74 15.43 -19.45
N TYR A 163 -4.23 15.00 -18.30
CA TYR A 163 -4.88 15.23 -17.01
C TYR A 163 -5.00 16.72 -16.68
N LEU A 164 -4.01 17.54 -17.03
CA LEU A 164 -4.06 18.99 -16.81
C LEU A 164 -5.17 19.64 -17.63
N HIS A 165 -5.41 19.16 -18.86
CA HIS A 165 -6.46 19.66 -19.75
C HIS A 165 -7.89 19.28 -19.33
N LEU A 166 -8.06 18.28 -18.45
CA LEU A 166 -9.39 17.94 -17.93
C LEU A 166 -9.99 19.10 -17.11
N PRO A 167 -11.31 19.33 -17.19
CA PRO A 167 -12.02 20.20 -16.25
C PRO A 167 -11.90 19.68 -14.80
N GLN A 168 -11.87 20.59 -13.82
CA GLN A 168 -11.72 20.22 -12.40
C GLN A 168 -12.78 19.21 -11.93
N HIS A 169 -14.02 19.32 -12.42
CA HIS A 169 -15.10 18.42 -12.03
C HIS A 169 -14.93 17.00 -12.61
N GLU A 170 -14.26 16.87 -13.76
CA GLU A 170 -13.94 15.56 -14.37
C GLU A 170 -12.74 14.89 -13.71
N LYS A 171 -11.87 15.66 -13.05
CA LYS A 171 -10.77 15.10 -12.22
C LYS A 171 -11.29 14.44 -10.95
N ASN A 172 -12.43 14.88 -10.43
CA ASN A 172 -12.98 14.43 -9.16
C ASN A 172 -13.20 12.91 -9.03
N PRO A 173 -13.74 12.18 -10.04
CA PRO A 173 -13.91 10.73 -9.94
C PRO A 173 -12.60 9.94 -9.87
N TYR A 174 -11.50 10.47 -10.40
CA TYR A 174 -10.24 9.74 -10.54
C TYR A 174 -9.31 10.00 -9.35
N LYS A 175 -8.89 8.92 -8.69
CA LYS A 175 -8.08 8.97 -7.46
C LYS A 175 -6.77 8.22 -7.65
N GLY A 176 -5.69 8.76 -7.10
CA GLY A 176 -4.48 7.96 -6.91
C GLY A 176 -4.79 6.79 -5.97
N TYR A 177 -4.22 5.62 -6.27
CA TYR A 177 -4.38 4.42 -5.46
C TYR A 177 -3.01 3.84 -5.11
N ARG A 178 -2.99 3.03 -4.05
CA ARG A 178 -1.82 2.26 -3.62
C ARG A 178 -2.26 0.82 -3.42
N VAL A 179 -1.34 -0.10 -3.68
CA VAL A 179 -1.55 -1.54 -3.49
C VAL A 179 -0.55 -2.04 -2.45
N GLY A 180 -0.98 -3.01 -1.65
CA GLY A 180 -0.06 -3.72 -0.76
C GLY A 180 0.80 -4.67 -1.59
N VAL A 181 2.09 -4.73 -1.27
CA VAL A 181 3.02 -5.67 -1.88
C VAL A 181 3.21 -6.88 -0.95
N ASN A 182 3.27 -8.06 -1.54
CA ASN A 182 3.65 -9.30 -0.88
C ASN A 182 5.12 -9.61 -1.19
N PHE A 183 5.95 -9.77 -0.16
CA PHE A 183 7.34 -10.16 -0.32
C PHE A 183 7.51 -11.65 -0.09
N ILE A 184 8.58 -12.20 -0.66
CA ILE A 184 9.01 -13.58 -0.42
C ILE A 184 9.41 -13.71 1.05
N GLU A 185 9.05 -14.84 1.65
CA GLU A 185 9.40 -15.16 3.03
C GLU A 185 10.92 -15.29 3.19
N LYS A 186 11.43 -14.70 4.27
CA LYS A 186 12.85 -14.75 4.66
C LYS A 186 12.94 -15.22 6.10
N HIS A 187 13.96 -16.01 6.39
CA HIS A 187 14.30 -16.36 7.76
C HIS A 187 14.63 -15.10 8.56
N VAL A 188 14.25 -15.09 9.84
CA VAL A 188 14.52 -14.00 10.79
C VAL A 188 15.00 -14.57 12.12
N ASP A 189 15.91 -13.86 12.79
CA ASP A 189 16.59 -14.41 13.99
C ASP A 189 15.81 -14.18 15.30
N ILE A 190 14.86 -13.25 15.28
CA ILE A 190 13.95 -12.96 16.40
C ILE A 190 12.53 -13.24 15.95
N ASP A 191 11.73 -13.86 16.81
CA ASP A 191 10.31 -14.01 16.57
C ASP A 191 9.68 -12.63 16.27
N PRO A 192 8.87 -12.49 15.19
CA PRO A 192 8.38 -11.18 14.78
C PRO A 192 7.54 -10.48 15.85
N TYR A 193 6.67 -11.22 16.57
CA TYR A 193 5.85 -10.65 17.63
C TYR A 193 6.72 -10.17 18.80
N ILE A 194 7.68 -10.99 19.23
CA ILE A 194 8.63 -10.64 20.30
C ILE A 194 9.43 -9.39 19.94
N LEU A 195 9.91 -9.30 18.69
CA LEU A 195 10.61 -8.10 18.21
C LEU A 195 9.68 -6.88 18.22
N GLY A 196 8.45 -7.03 17.72
CA GLY A 196 7.45 -5.96 17.71
C GLY A 196 7.18 -5.40 19.10
N TYR A 197 6.95 -6.29 20.06
CA TYR A 197 6.69 -5.90 21.45
C TYR A 197 7.91 -5.23 22.10
N TRP A 198 9.12 -5.76 21.89
CA TRP A 198 10.35 -5.13 22.38
C TRP A 198 10.61 -3.76 21.74
N LEU A 199 10.20 -3.55 20.49
CA LEU A 199 10.34 -2.25 19.84
C LEU A 199 9.48 -1.17 20.53
N GLY A 200 8.29 -1.50 21.02
CA GLY A 200 7.51 -0.58 21.87
C GLY A 200 8.05 -0.52 23.29
N ASP A 201 7.71 -1.51 24.10
CA ASP A 201 7.93 -1.52 25.57
C ASP A 201 9.28 -2.09 26.03
N GLY A 202 10.18 -2.39 25.09
CA GLY A 202 11.54 -2.82 25.41
C GLY A 202 12.46 -1.67 25.82
N THR A 203 13.56 -2.00 26.49
CA THR A 203 14.63 -1.02 26.76
C THR A 203 15.54 -0.89 25.54
N SER A 204 15.83 0.33 25.08
CA SER A 204 16.67 0.54 23.89
C SER A 204 18.09 -0.02 24.04
N SER A 205 18.66 -0.06 25.24
CA SER A 205 20.04 -0.50 25.49
C SER A 205 20.21 -1.97 25.88
N SER A 206 19.12 -2.71 26.12
CA SER A 206 19.17 -4.05 26.72
C SER A 206 18.01 -4.96 26.28
N PRO A 207 18.20 -6.30 26.35
CA PRO A 207 17.14 -7.28 26.12
C PRO A 207 16.14 -7.34 27.30
N GLU A 208 15.54 -6.21 27.62
CA GLU A 208 14.59 -6.02 28.70
C GLU A 208 13.26 -5.50 28.15
N ILE A 209 12.15 -5.93 28.74
CA ILE A 209 10.80 -5.41 28.50
C ILE A 209 10.15 -5.01 29.82
N THR A 210 9.19 -4.09 29.74
CA THR A 210 8.33 -3.73 30.89
C THR A 210 6.88 -4.06 30.55
N THR A 211 6.24 -4.97 31.27
CA THR A 211 4.84 -5.32 31.04
C THR A 211 4.13 -5.76 32.31
N ALA A 212 2.85 -5.43 32.42
CA ALA A 212 1.95 -5.94 33.46
C ALA A 212 1.11 -7.14 32.99
N ASP A 213 1.18 -7.47 31.70
CA ASP A 213 0.41 -8.54 31.08
C ASP A 213 1.09 -9.91 31.29
N SER A 214 0.40 -10.80 31.99
CA SER A 214 0.92 -12.15 32.25
C SER A 214 0.98 -13.04 31.00
N GLU A 215 0.13 -12.82 30.00
CA GLU A 215 0.16 -13.58 28.74
C GLU A 215 1.41 -13.24 27.94
N VAL A 216 1.76 -11.95 27.86
CA VAL A 216 3.01 -11.49 27.24
C VAL A 216 4.23 -12.06 27.98
N VAL A 217 4.22 -12.06 29.31
CA VAL A 217 5.32 -12.65 30.10
C VAL A 217 5.50 -14.14 29.75
N GLN A 218 4.40 -14.89 29.63
CA GLN A 218 4.45 -16.31 29.24
C GLN A 218 4.98 -16.50 27.81
N LEU A 219 4.59 -15.64 26.86
CA LEU A 219 5.11 -15.67 25.48
C LEU A 219 6.62 -15.42 25.45
N PHE A 220 7.09 -14.42 26.20
CA PHE A 220 8.52 -14.11 26.31
C PHE A 220 9.31 -15.22 27.02
N GLU A 221 8.71 -15.88 28.01
CA GLU A 221 9.31 -17.04 28.69
C GLU A 221 9.48 -18.22 27.72
N GLN A 222 8.42 -18.59 26.99
CA GLN A 222 8.46 -19.65 25.98
C GLN A 222 9.46 -19.34 24.86
N TYR A 223 9.46 -18.11 24.35
CA TYR A 223 10.43 -17.68 23.35
C TYR A 223 11.85 -17.79 23.88
N ALA A 224 12.11 -17.26 25.09
CA ALA A 224 13.44 -17.30 25.69
C ALA A 224 13.94 -18.75 25.85
N GLU A 225 13.10 -19.68 26.30
CA GLU A 225 13.44 -21.10 26.39
C GLU A 225 13.76 -21.71 25.02
N SER A 226 12.99 -21.38 23.98
CA SER A 226 13.19 -21.90 22.63
C SER A 226 14.56 -21.55 22.03
N ILE A 227 15.11 -20.38 22.42
CA ILE A 227 16.44 -19.92 21.99
C ILE A 227 17.55 -20.21 23.01
N GLY A 228 17.28 -21.07 24.00
CA GLY A 228 18.24 -21.44 25.05
C GLY A 228 18.57 -20.32 26.05
N CYS A 229 17.75 -19.29 26.11
CA CYS A 229 17.79 -18.19 27.06
C CYS A 229 16.78 -18.39 28.20
N ARG A 230 16.68 -17.42 29.11
CA ARG A 230 15.71 -17.43 30.23
C ARG A 230 15.18 -16.03 30.48
N LEU A 231 13.90 -15.92 30.81
CA LEU A 231 13.31 -14.68 31.28
C LEU A 231 13.48 -14.56 32.81
N ASN A 232 13.98 -13.44 33.30
CA ASN A 232 14.11 -13.18 34.74
C ASN A 232 13.47 -11.84 35.09
N SER A 233 12.90 -11.73 36.30
CA SER A 233 12.47 -10.44 36.83
C SER A 233 13.67 -9.59 37.26
N VAL A 234 13.61 -8.28 36.99
CA VAL A 234 14.70 -7.34 37.26
C VAL A 234 14.49 -6.65 38.62
N GLY A 235 15.27 -7.05 39.63
CA GLY A 235 15.26 -6.45 40.96
C GLY A 235 13.91 -6.56 41.68
N ASN A 236 13.55 -5.55 42.48
CA ASN A 236 12.25 -5.46 43.17
C ASN A 236 11.11 -4.93 42.28
N SER A 237 11.32 -4.81 40.96
CA SER A 237 10.31 -4.30 40.05
C SER A 237 9.30 -5.38 39.69
N LYS A 238 8.01 -5.08 39.83
CA LYS A 238 6.92 -6.03 39.58
C LYS A 238 6.71 -6.37 38.10
N TYR A 239 7.22 -5.53 37.18
CA TYR A 239 6.84 -5.55 35.77
C TYR A 239 8.03 -5.54 34.80
N ARG A 240 9.26 -5.53 35.29
CA ARG A 240 10.46 -5.51 34.44
C ARG A 240 11.06 -6.89 34.32
N TYR A 241 11.27 -7.31 33.07
CA TYR A 241 11.75 -8.63 32.73
C TYR A 241 12.94 -8.54 31.77
N TYR A 242 14.01 -9.26 32.09
CA TYR A 242 15.24 -9.30 31.31
C TYR A 242 15.50 -10.72 30.80
N ILE A 243 15.73 -10.85 29.50
CA ILE A 243 16.17 -12.11 28.89
C ILE A 243 17.67 -12.26 29.15
N SER A 244 18.06 -13.25 29.95
CA SER A 244 19.46 -13.60 30.22
C SER A 244 19.92 -14.80 29.39
N SER A 245 21.24 -14.97 29.29
CA SER A 245 21.82 -16.24 28.83
C SER A 245 21.36 -17.39 29.73
N GLY A 246 21.13 -18.56 29.13
CA GLY A 246 20.81 -19.80 29.84
C GLY A 246 22.03 -20.43 30.53
N LYS A 247 22.03 -21.77 30.65
CA LYS A 247 23.08 -22.56 31.34
C LYS A 247 24.43 -22.62 30.60
N HIS A 248 24.54 -22.05 29.40
CA HIS A 248 25.78 -22.02 28.62
C HIS A 248 26.48 -20.65 28.75
N SER A 249 27.81 -20.68 28.61
CA SER A 249 28.83 -19.65 28.91
C SER A 249 28.47 -18.16 28.73
N LEU A 250 29.17 -17.31 29.50
CA LEU A 250 29.24 -15.85 29.33
C LEU A 250 29.43 -15.48 27.84
N GLY A 251 28.44 -14.80 27.24
CA GLY A 251 28.46 -14.33 25.84
C GLY A 251 27.33 -14.87 24.95
N CYS A 252 26.55 -15.85 25.40
CA CYS A 252 25.57 -16.58 24.58
C CYS A 252 24.11 -16.09 24.71
N ASN A 253 23.85 -14.79 24.93
CA ASN A 253 22.47 -14.29 24.90
C ASN A 253 22.04 -14.11 23.44
N MET A 254 21.39 -15.12 22.88
CA MET A 254 20.97 -15.18 21.48
C MET A 254 20.09 -13.99 21.10
N PHE A 255 19.15 -13.60 21.95
CA PHE A 255 18.28 -12.44 21.70
C PHE A 255 19.10 -11.13 21.68
N ARG A 256 19.99 -10.91 22.65
CA ARG A 256 20.86 -9.72 22.66
C ARG A 256 21.81 -9.68 21.46
N ASN A 257 22.30 -10.83 21.00
CA ASN A 257 23.17 -10.92 19.84
C ASN A 257 22.39 -10.56 18.57
N ALA A 258 21.19 -11.13 18.38
CA ALA A 258 20.32 -10.75 17.28
C ALA A 258 19.96 -9.24 17.29
N LEU A 259 19.69 -8.65 18.47
CA LEU A 259 19.49 -7.20 18.61
C LEU A 259 20.72 -6.39 18.19
N LYS A 260 21.94 -6.90 18.40
CA LYS A 260 23.17 -6.25 17.92
C LYS A 260 23.35 -6.41 16.43
N ASP A 261 23.09 -7.60 15.90
CA ASP A 261 23.28 -7.94 14.49
C ASP A 261 22.33 -7.12 13.60
N TYR A 262 21.10 -6.90 14.06
CA TYR A 262 20.15 -5.98 13.44
C TYR A 262 20.38 -4.48 13.79
N ASN A 263 21.43 -4.15 14.55
CA ASN A 263 21.75 -2.79 14.98
C ASN A 263 20.57 -2.06 15.68
N LEU A 264 19.86 -2.78 16.54
CA LEU A 264 18.67 -2.30 17.26
C LEU A 264 18.99 -1.63 18.60
N LEU A 265 20.12 -1.99 19.22
CA LEU A 265 20.51 -1.43 20.51
C LEU A 265 20.84 0.06 20.37
N ASN A 266 20.16 0.90 21.16
CA ASN A 266 20.19 2.37 21.11
C ASN A 266 19.75 2.97 19.76
N ASN A 267 19.16 2.17 18.89
CA ASN A 267 18.72 2.56 17.55
C ASN A 267 17.48 1.74 17.17
N LYS A 268 16.39 1.86 17.95
CA LYS A 268 15.15 1.13 17.70
C LYS A 268 14.59 1.51 16.33
N HIS A 269 14.49 0.53 15.44
CA HIS A 269 13.90 0.65 14.11
C HIS A 269 13.36 -0.71 13.67
N ILE A 270 12.55 -0.77 12.62
CA ILE A 270 12.11 -2.05 12.04
C ILE A 270 13.17 -2.51 11.02
N PRO A 271 13.86 -3.65 11.23
CA PRO A 271 14.88 -4.11 10.28
C PRO A 271 14.28 -4.47 8.92
N ALA A 272 15.09 -4.34 7.86
CA ALA A 272 14.68 -4.59 6.49
C ALA A 272 14.16 -6.03 6.28
N ASP A 273 14.77 -7.01 6.96
CA ASP A 273 14.39 -8.42 6.88
C ASP A 273 13.02 -8.72 7.47
N TYR A 274 12.48 -7.86 8.34
CA TYR A 274 11.09 -7.94 8.80
C TYR A 274 10.17 -7.08 7.94
N LYS A 275 10.62 -5.87 7.59
CA LYS A 275 9.84 -4.90 6.82
C LYS A 275 9.51 -5.38 5.41
N TYR A 276 10.43 -6.13 4.78
CA TYR A 276 10.33 -6.66 3.43
C TYR A 276 10.29 -8.20 3.45
N ASN A 277 9.36 -8.73 4.25
CA ASN A 277 9.11 -10.15 4.45
C ASN A 277 7.64 -10.51 4.14
N SER A 278 7.32 -11.79 4.29
CA SER A 278 5.97 -12.33 4.16
C SER A 278 4.95 -11.50 4.95
N ARG A 279 3.70 -11.54 4.50
CA ARG A 279 2.61 -10.83 5.16
C ARG A 279 2.44 -11.29 6.61
N GLU A 280 2.65 -12.57 6.88
CA GLU A 280 2.56 -13.16 8.22
C GLU A 280 3.61 -12.57 9.17
N VAL A 281 4.89 -12.58 8.78
CA VAL A 281 5.98 -11.97 9.59
C VAL A 281 5.68 -10.50 9.89
N ARG A 282 5.24 -9.74 8.90
CA ARG A 282 4.90 -8.32 9.08
C ARG A 282 3.71 -8.10 10.00
N LEU A 283 2.68 -8.94 9.91
CA LEU A 283 1.49 -8.85 10.76
C LEU A 283 1.81 -9.26 12.21
N ASN A 284 2.61 -10.29 12.43
CA ASN A 284 3.03 -10.69 13.77
C ASN A 284 3.89 -9.61 14.43
N LEU A 285 4.81 -8.98 13.69
CA LEU A 285 5.56 -7.83 14.19
C LEU A 285 4.65 -6.64 14.53
N LEU A 286 3.67 -6.35 13.66
CA LEU A 286 2.71 -5.29 13.92
C LEU A 286 1.84 -5.60 15.15
N ALA A 287 1.44 -6.86 15.34
CA ALA A 287 0.68 -7.27 16.52
C ALA A 287 1.46 -7.00 17.81
N GLY A 288 2.75 -7.37 17.85
CA GLY A 288 3.60 -7.05 19.00
C GLY A 288 3.70 -5.55 19.28
N LEU A 289 3.85 -4.72 18.23
CA LEU A 289 3.88 -3.26 18.37
C LEU A 289 2.56 -2.68 18.90
N VAL A 290 1.42 -3.20 18.43
CA VAL A 290 0.09 -2.76 18.86
C VAL A 290 -0.18 -3.17 20.30
N ASP A 291 0.22 -4.37 20.71
CA ASP A 291 0.01 -4.84 22.09
C ASP A 291 0.87 -4.10 23.12
N SER A 292 2.03 -3.55 22.71
CA SER A 292 2.87 -2.74 23.59
C SER A 292 2.43 -1.27 23.64
N ASP A 293 2.35 -0.61 22.48
CA ASP A 293 2.22 0.86 22.37
C ASP A 293 0.99 1.28 21.56
N GLY A 294 0.07 0.36 21.27
CA GLY A 294 -1.18 0.66 20.57
C GLY A 294 -2.13 1.50 21.42
N TYR A 295 -2.79 2.47 20.76
CA TYR A 295 -3.84 3.31 21.35
C TYR A 295 -5.17 3.11 20.63
#